data_AF-F2I6D8-F1
#
_entry.id   AF-F2I6D8-F1
#
_cell.length_a   1.000
_cell.length_b   1.000
_cell.length_c   1.000
_cell.angle_alpha   90.00
_cell.angle_beta   90.00
_cell.angle_gamma   90.00
#
_symmetry.space_group_name_H-M   'P 1'
#
loop_
_entity.id
_entity.type
_entity.pdbx_description
1 polymer ?
#
loop_
_entity_poly.entity_id
_entity_poly.type
_entity_poly.pdbx_seq_one_letter_code
_entity_poly.pdbx_strand_id
1 'polypeptide(L)'
;MLKDGVYTETEKGQMSDVTVEVTLGNNTIETVKILEENETPGIGDIALERIPQAIIEKQSVEIDTVSGATVTSQAILSAVKKVLEKANE
;
A
#
# COMPACT_ATOMS: atom_id res chain seq x y z
N MET A 1 -16.56 -5.43 9.11
CA MET A 1 -17.07 -5.00 7.79
C MET A 1 -16.37 -3.68 7.52
N LEU A 2 -15.74 -3.54 6.36
CA LEU A 2 -14.95 -2.35 6.06
C LEU A 2 -15.88 -1.15 5.87
N LYS A 3 -15.56 -0.05 6.55
CA LYS A 3 -16.18 1.24 6.33
C LYS A 3 -15.72 1.78 4.97
N ASP A 4 -16.68 2.08 4.12
CA ASP A 4 -16.41 2.71 2.83
C ASP A 4 -15.83 4.11 3.04
N GLY A 5 -14.85 4.49 2.22
CA GLY A 5 -14.18 5.77 2.35
C GLY A 5 -12.81 5.81 1.68
N VAL A 6 -12.23 7.01 1.68
CA VAL A 6 -10.85 7.25 1.22
C VAL A 6 -9.99 7.49 2.45
N TYR A 7 -8.92 6.72 2.56
CA TYR A 7 -8.00 6.73 3.69
C TYR A 7 -6.59 7.03 3.19
N THR A 8 -5.81 7.73 4.00
CA THR A 8 -4.41 8.01 3.70
C THR A 8 -3.55 7.59 4.86
N GLU A 9 -2.54 6.77 4.61
CA GLU A 9 -1.55 6.34 5.59
C GLU A 9 -0.14 6.58 5.08
N THR A 10 0.74 6.94 6.00
CA THR A 10 2.16 7.18 5.71
C THR A 10 3.00 6.21 6.53
N GLU A 11 3.83 5.43 5.85
CA GLU A 11 4.77 4.49 6.47
C GLU A 11 6.20 4.81 6.08
N LYS A 12 7.14 4.38 6.91
CA LYS A 12 8.56 4.56 6.62
C LYS A 12 9.02 3.59 5.53
N GLY A 13 9.49 4.11 4.40
CA GLY A 13 10.15 3.39 3.31
C GLY A 13 11.66 3.25 3.51
N GLN A 14 12.37 2.85 2.45
CA GLN A 14 13.82 2.63 2.50
C GLN A 14 14.60 3.94 2.63
N MET A 15 14.20 4.97 1.89
CA MET A 15 14.89 6.26 1.80
C MET A 15 14.03 7.39 2.38
N SER A 16 12.72 7.33 2.17
CA SER A 16 11.77 8.32 2.68
C SER A 16 10.52 7.64 3.23
N ASP A 17 9.63 8.46 3.78
CA ASP A 17 8.27 8.01 4.02
C ASP A 17 7.55 7.77 2.67
N VAL A 18 6.61 6.82 2.70
CA VAL A 18 5.73 6.44 1.58
C VAL A 18 4.30 6.67 2.03
N THR A 19 3.60 7.58 1.35
CA THR A 19 2.19 7.89 1.60
C THR A 19 1.30 7.16 0.60
N VAL A 20 0.34 6.40 1.11
CA VAL A 20 -0.59 5.59 0.34
C VAL A 20 -2.03 6.07 0.56
N GLU A 21 -2.76 6.31 -0.52
CA GLU A 21 -4.21 6.50 -0.52
C GLU A 21 -4.90 5.19 -0.86
N VAL A 22 -5.85 4.78 -0.02
CA VAL A 22 -6.65 3.57 -0.22
C VAL A 22 -8.12 3.95 -0.25
N THR A 23 -8.83 3.52 -1.29
CA THR A 23 -10.28 3.67 -1.40
C THR A 23 -10.92 2.32 -1.08
N LEU A 24 -11.82 2.32 -0.10
CA LEU A 24 -12.63 1.17 0.26
C LEU A 24 -14.08 1.42 -0.15
N GLY A 25 -14.72 0.39 -0.71
CA GLY A 25 -16.10 0.45 -1.17
C GLY A 25 -16.70 -0.94 -1.22
N ASN A 26 -17.96 -1.09 -0.83
CA ASN A 26 -18.68 -2.36 -0.88
C ASN A 26 -17.94 -3.51 -0.18
N ASN A 27 -17.26 -3.21 0.94
CA ASN A 27 -16.43 -4.17 1.67
C ASN A 27 -15.25 -4.75 0.84
N THR A 28 -14.73 -3.97 -0.11
CA THR A 28 -13.58 -4.30 -0.97
C THR A 28 -12.60 -3.13 -1.06
N ILE A 29 -11.36 -3.42 -1.47
CA ILE A 29 -10.32 -2.46 -1.79
C ILE A 29 -10.51 -2.06 -3.27
N GLU A 30 -10.98 -0.85 -3.52
CA GLU A 30 -11.22 -0.37 -4.89
C GLU A 30 -9.95 0.18 -5.54
N THR A 31 -9.17 0.95 -4.78
CA THR A 31 -7.93 1.55 -5.29
C THR A 31 -6.85 1.61 -4.22
N VAL A 32 -5.60 1.50 -4.64
CA VAL A 32 -4.41 1.79 -3.85
C VAL A 32 -3.51 2.69 -4.70
N LYS A 33 -3.21 3.90 -4.24
CA LYS A 33 -2.37 4.87 -4.94
C LYS A 33 -1.24 5.32 -4.05
N ILE A 34 -0.06 5.50 -4.62
CA ILE A 34 1.05 6.15 -3.94
C ILE A 34 0.94 7.66 -4.19
N LEU A 35 0.87 8.45 -3.13
CA LEU A 35 0.76 9.91 -3.21
C LEU A 35 2.14 10.59 -3.09
N GLU A 36 2.97 10.08 -2.18
CA GLU A 36 4.31 10.61 -1.93
C GLU A 36 5.26 9.44 -1.73
N GLU A 37 6.39 9.49 -2.43
CA GLU A 37 7.50 8.55 -2.28
C GLU A 37 8.79 9.23 -2.78
N ASN A 38 9.91 8.87 -2.19
CA ASN A 38 11.23 9.31 -2.59
C ASN A 38 12.22 8.17 -2.34
N GLU A 39 11.93 7.03 -2.95
CA GLU A 39 12.72 5.81 -2.84
C GLU A 39 13.93 5.83 -3.80
N THR A 40 14.71 4.74 -3.82
CA THR A 40 15.85 4.66 -4.74
C THR A 40 15.34 4.45 -6.17
N PRO A 41 15.60 5.38 -7.11
CA PRO A 41 15.09 5.28 -8.47
C PRO A 41 15.55 3.99 -9.15
N GLY A 42 14.62 3.30 -9.83
CA GLY A 42 14.86 2.03 -10.51
C GLY A 42 14.96 0.81 -9.58
N ILE A 43 14.90 0.99 -8.25
CA ILE A 43 14.81 -0.10 -7.27
C ILE A 43 13.40 -0.14 -6.68
N GLY A 44 12.97 0.96 -6.06
CA GLY A 44 11.66 1.08 -5.41
C GLY A 44 10.49 1.05 -6.38
N ASP A 45 10.71 1.53 -7.61
CA ASP A 45 9.71 1.69 -8.68
C ASP A 45 8.88 0.42 -8.91
N ILE A 46 9.54 -0.74 -8.93
CA ILE A 46 8.87 -2.02 -9.17
C ILE A 46 7.91 -2.35 -8.02
N ALA A 47 8.27 -2.04 -6.77
CA ALA A 47 7.37 -2.24 -5.63
C ALA A 47 6.21 -1.25 -5.64
N LEU A 48 6.47 0.00 -6.01
CA LEU A 48 5.47 1.07 -6.09
C LEU A 48 4.40 0.80 -7.16
N GLU A 49 4.76 0.07 -8.22
CA GLU A 49 3.80 -0.36 -9.24
C GLU A 49 3.13 -1.70 -8.90
N ARG A 50 3.91 -2.74 -8.57
CA ARG A 50 3.39 -4.12 -8.46
C ARG A 50 2.60 -4.37 -7.19
N ILE A 51 3.01 -3.80 -6.06
CA ILE A 51 2.37 -4.09 -4.78
C ILE A 51 0.93 -3.55 -4.75
N PRO A 52 0.66 -2.28 -5.12
CA PRO A 52 -0.71 -1.77 -5.20
C PRO A 52 -1.62 -2.59 -6.12
N GLN A 53 -1.14 -2.98 -7.30
CA GLN A 53 -1.90 -3.81 -8.24
C GLN A 53 -2.24 -5.17 -7.63
N ALA A 54 -1.26 -5.86 -7.07
CA ALA A 54 -1.46 -7.18 -6.47
C ALA A 54 -2.43 -7.14 -5.27
N ILE A 55 -2.42 -6.07 -4.48
CA ILE A 55 -3.37 -5.86 -3.38
C ILE A 55 -4.80 -5.76 -3.93
N ILE A 56 -5.03 -4.99 -4.98
CA ILE A 56 -6.36 -4.83 -5.59
C ILE A 56 -6.81 -6.15 -6.20
N GLU A 57 -5.94 -6.86 -6.92
CA GLU A 57 -6.27 -8.13 -7.57
C GLU A 57 -6.60 -9.24 -6.56
N LYS A 58 -5.81 -9.34 -5.48
CA LYS A 58 -5.99 -10.40 -4.46
C LYS A 58 -6.92 -10.00 -3.32
N GLN A 59 -7.27 -8.72 -3.21
CA GLN A 59 -8.01 -8.17 -2.08
C GLN A 59 -7.35 -8.52 -0.73
N SER A 60 -6.02 -8.51 -0.70
CA SER A 60 -5.23 -8.95 0.46
C SER A 60 -3.90 -8.22 0.54
N VAL A 61 -3.39 -8.06 1.77
CA VAL A 61 -2.04 -7.57 2.08
C VAL A 61 -1.02 -8.70 2.26
N GLU A 62 -1.42 -9.96 2.06
CA GLU A 62 -0.52 -11.13 2.04
C GLU A 62 0.12 -11.28 0.65
N ILE A 63 0.89 -10.26 0.26
CA ILE A 63 1.60 -10.20 -1.02
C ILE A 63 3.09 -10.39 -0.79
N ASP A 64 3.73 -11.19 -1.62
CA ASP A 64 5.19 -11.34 -1.61
C ASP A 64 5.87 -10.02 -1.95
N THR A 65 6.89 -9.67 -1.17
CA THR A 65 7.69 -8.47 -1.43
C THR A 65 8.52 -8.61 -2.70
N VAL A 66 8.81 -7.49 -3.36
CA VAL A 66 9.67 -7.47 -4.55
C VAL A 66 11.13 -7.60 -4.14
N SER A 67 11.86 -8.54 -4.74
CA SER A 67 13.31 -8.68 -4.52
C SER A 67 14.06 -7.40 -4.88
N GLY A 68 14.92 -6.93 -3.98
CA GLY A 68 15.63 -5.66 -4.11
C GLY A 68 14.85 -4.43 -3.59
N ALA A 69 13.53 -4.54 -3.41
CA ALA A 69 12.67 -3.46 -2.92
C ALA A 69 11.81 -3.91 -1.72
N THR A 70 12.40 -4.72 -0.84
CA THR A 70 11.69 -5.34 0.29
C THR A 70 11.14 -4.31 1.26
N VAL A 71 11.92 -3.29 1.62
CA VAL A 71 11.49 -2.27 2.60
C VAL A 71 10.38 -1.40 2.02
N THR A 72 10.51 -0.96 0.76
CA THR A 72 9.44 -0.26 0.03
C THR A 72 8.16 -1.10 -0.05
N SER A 73 8.29 -2.40 -0.38
CA SER A 73 7.15 -3.32 -0.44
C SER A 73 6.45 -3.43 0.92
N GLN A 74 7.23 -3.57 1.99
CA GLN A 74 6.71 -3.66 3.36
C GLN A 74 6.03 -2.37 3.81
N ALA A 75 6.55 -1.20 3.42
CA ALA A 75 5.93 0.09 3.72
C ALA A 75 4.53 0.19 3.11
N ILE A 76 4.38 -0.14 1.82
CA ILE A 76 3.07 -0.13 1.14
C ILE A 76 2.10 -1.12 1.79
N LEU A 77 2.55 -2.37 2.04
CA LEU A 77 1.72 -3.39 2.67
C LEU A 77 1.28 -3.00 4.08
N SER A 78 2.17 -2.38 4.85
CA SER A 78 1.88 -1.90 6.21
C SER A 78 0.91 -0.74 6.19
N ALA A 79 1.03 0.19 5.24
CA ALA A 79 0.13 1.33 5.10
C ALA A 79 -1.30 0.83 4.81
N VAL A 80 -1.46 -0.07 3.83
CA VAL A 80 -2.77 -0.64 3.50
C VAL A 80 -3.33 -1.46 4.66
N LYS A 81 -2.49 -2.24 5.36
CA LYS A 81 -2.93 -3.00 6.54
C LYS A 81 -3.51 -2.08 7.62
N LYS A 82 -2.84 -0.95 7.92
CA LYS A 82 -3.33 0.03 8.89
C LYS A 82 -4.65 0.66 8.46
N VAL A 83 -4.82 0.93 7.16
CA VAL A 83 -6.13 1.37 6.64
C VAL A 83 -7.21 0.33 6.93
N LEU A 84 -6.95 -0.94 6.61
CA LEU A 84 -7.94 -2.01 6.83
C LEU A 84 -8.27 -2.18 8.32
N GLU A 85 -7.30 -2.03 9.21
CA GLU A 85 -7.51 -2.03 10.66
C GLU A 85 -8.40 -0.85 11.08
N LYS A 86 -8.10 0.37 10.61
CA LYS A 86 -8.89 1.59 10.90
C LYS A 86 -10.30 1.54 10.34
N ALA A 87 -10.50 0.93 9.18
CA ALA A 87 -11.80 0.80 8.54
C ALA A 87 -12.65 -0.34 9.13
N ASN A 88 -12.06 -1.22 9.94
CA ASN A 88 -12.73 -2.35 10.56
C ASN A 88 -13.07 -2.13 12.06
N GLU A 89 -12.68 -0.98 12.62
CA GLU A 89 -13.17 -0.42 13.88
C GLU A 89 -14.44 0.41 13.62
#